data_AF-A0A3M4UDH0-F1
#
_entry.id   AF-A0A3M4UDH0-F1
#
_cell.length_a   1.000
_cell.length_b   1.000
_cell.length_c   1.000
_cell.angle_alpha   90.00
_cell.angle_beta   90.00
_cell.angle_gamma   90.00
#
_symmetry.space_group_name_H-M   'P 1'
#
loop_
_entity.id
_entity.type
_entity.pdbx_description
1 polymer ?
#
loop_
_entity_poly.entity_id
_entity_poly.type
_entity_poly.pdbx_seq_one_letter_code
_entity_poly.pdbx_strand_id
1 'polypeptide(L)' 'MMTGYKGSIIMGEEDVLRASKAAKDAKIVAVHMDAINHMSLTREELRTYVKKQGIESRVDIPEDGASLEF' A
#
# COMPACT_ATOMS: atom_id res chain seq x y z
N MET A 1 -8.45 -11.87 5.23
CA MET A 1 -7.35 -11.29 6.03
C MET A 1 -7.87 -10.04 6.74
N MET A 2 -7.25 -9.62 7.85
CA MET A 2 -7.77 -8.53 8.71
C MET A 2 -7.60 -7.16 8.05
N THR A 3 -8.70 -6.47 7.75
CA THR A 3 -8.72 -5.07 7.28
C THR A 3 -8.91 -4.13 8.47
N GLY A 4 -8.11 -3.06 8.55
CA GLY A 4 -8.35 -1.95 9.49
C GLY A 4 -8.35 -2.32 10.98
N TYR A 5 -7.31 -3.00 11.48
CA TYR A 5 -7.22 -3.32 12.90
C TYR A 5 -6.99 -2.03 13.72
N LYS A 6 -7.94 -1.70 14.62
CA LYS A 6 -7.87 -0.53 15.52
C LYS A 6 -6.67 -0.54 16.49
N GLY A 7 -5.90 -1.63 16.54
CA GLY A 7 -4.63 -1.74 17.27
C GLY A 7 -3.43 -1.99 16.37
N SER A 8 -3.54 -1.78 15.05
CA SER A 8 -2.41 -1.91 14.14
C SER A 8 -1.38 -0.85 14.48
N ILE A 9 -0.12 -1.25 14.54
CA ILE A 9 1.01 -0.35 14.78
C ILE A 9 1.46 0.37 13.50
N ILE A 10 1.01 -0.09 12.33
CA ILE A 10 1.34 0.44 11.00
C ILE A 10 0.12 0.51 10.08
N MET A 11 0.31 1.17 8.93
CA MET A 11 -0.72 1.38 7.91
C MET A 11 -1.04 0.11 7.12
N GLY A 12 -2.29 -0.04 6.70
CA GLY A 12 -2.76 -1.09 5.79
C GLY A 12 -3.32 -0.55 4.47
N GLU A 13 -3.96 -1.41 3.69
CA GLU A 13 -4.52 -1.07 2.37
C GLU A 13 -5.56 0.08 2.41
N GLU A 14 -6.37 0.15 3.47
CA GLU A 14 -7.36 1.23 3.64
C GLU A 14 -6.71 2.59 3.92
N ASP A 15 -5.53 2.61 4.55
CA ASP A 15 -4.75 3.82 4.77
C ASP A 15 -4.17 4.33 3.45
N VAL A 16 -3.75 3.43 2.54
CA VAL A 16 -3.32 3.80 1.17
C VAL A 16 -4.47 4.49 0.42
N LEU A 17 -5.69 3.96 0.50
CA LEU A 17 -6.87 4.60 -0.10
C LEU A 17 -7.19 5.95 0.55
N ARG A 18 -7.10 6.06 1.88
CA ARG A 18 -7.30 7.35 2.57
C ARG A 18 -6.24 8.37 2.16
N ALA A 19 -4.98 7.97 2.06
CA ALA A 19 -3.89 8.83 1.61
C ALA A 19 -4.12 9.33 0.17
N SER A 20 -4.55 8.47 -0.75
CA SER A 20 -4.79 8.86 -2.15
C SER A 20 -5.93 9.88 -2.28
N LYS A 21 -6.96 9.76 -1.43
CA LYS A 21 -8.08 10.71 -1.34
C LYS A 21 -7.69 12.04 -0.69
N ALA A 22 -6.84 11.99 0.35
CA ALA A 22 -6.40 13.18 1.09
C ALA A 22 -5.41 14.02 0.27
N ALA A 23 -4.46 13.38 -0.41
CA ALA A 23 -3.47 14.03 -1.24
C ALA A 23 -3.72 13.70 -2.72
N LYS A 24 -4.67 14.38 -3.35
CA LYS A 24 -5.19 14.03 -4.69
C LYS A 24 -4.16 14.13 -5.83
N ASP A 25 -3.06 14.83 -5.63
CA ASP A 25 -2.03 15.00 -6.68
C ASP A 25 -0.71 14.28 -6.33
N ALA A 26 -0.66 13.59 -5.19
CA ALA A 26 0.54 12.88 -4.76
C ALA A 26 0.66 11.49 -5.40
N LYS A 27 1.90 11.07 -5.64
CA LYS A 27 2.27 9.67 -5.91
C LYS A 27 2.54 8.98 -4.56
N ILE A 28 2.02 7.76 -4.38
CA ILE A 28 2.19 6.99 -3.14
C ILE A 28 3.15 5.83 -3.43
N VAL A 29 4.16 5.66 -2.59
CA VAL A 29 5.05 4.50 -2.64
C VAL A 29 4.78 3.64 -1.41
N ALA A 30 4.20 2.45 -1.61
CA ALA A 30 3.86 1.54 -0.53
C ALA A 30 5.01 0.55 -0.30
N VAL A 31 5.50 0.48 0.94
CA VAL A 31 6.63 -0.35 1.37
C VAL A 31 6.28 -1.11 2.65
N HIS A 32 7.27 -1.78 3.26
CA HIS A 32 7.11 -2.49 4.52
C HIS A 32 6.11 -3.67 4.42
N MET A 33 6.30 -4.50 3.40
CA MET A 33 5.55 -5.73 3.12
C MET A 33 6.54 -6.87 2.80
N ASP A 34 6.10 -8.12 2.98
CA ASP A 34 6.81 -9.38 2.65
C ASP A 34 8.26 -9.54 3.16
N ALA A 35 8.65 -8.82 4.22
CA ALA A 35 10.02 -8.87 4.75
C ALA A 35 10.12 -9.52 6.15
N ILE A 36 9.11 -9.35 7.01
CA ILE A 36 9.13 -9.84 8.40
C ILE A 36 7.80 -10.52 8.77
N ASN A 37 7.87 -11.45 9.72
CA ASN A 37 6.81 -12.42 10.04
C ASN A 37 5.48 -11.85 10.56
N HIS A 38 5.43 -10.59 11.00
CA HIS A 38 4.21 -9.95 11.52
C HIS A 38 3.56 -9.00 10.52
N MET A 39 4.09 -8.90 9.30
CA MET A 39 3.42 -8.22 8.20
C MET A 39 2.22 -9.06 7.77
N SER A 40 1.02 -8.50 7.89
CA SER A 40 -0.22 -9.18 7.54
C SER A 40 -0.75 -8.83 6.15
N LEU A 41 -0.10 -7.90 5.45
CA LEU A 41 -0.46 -7.44 4.12
C LEU A 41 0.68 -7.75 3.16
N THR A 42 0.38 -8.44 2.07
CA THR A 42 1.34 -8.76 1.01
C THR A 42 1.29 -7.72 -0.12
N ARG A 43 2.37 -7.64 -0.92
CA ARG A 43 2.37 -6.81 -2.15
C ARG A 43 1.24 -7.20 -3.11
N GLU A 44 0.96 -8.50 -3.27
CA GLU A 44 -0.09 -8.99 -4.18
C GLU A 44 -1.49 -8.56 -3.74
N GLU A 45 -1.78 -8.65 -2.44
CA GLU A 45 -3.03 -8.17 -1.87
C GLU A 45 -3.19 -6.66 -2.09
N LEU A 46 -2.15 -5.88 -1.84
CA LEU A 46 -2.21 -4.44 -2.06
C LEU A 46 -2.39 -4.09 -3.55
N ARG A 47 -1.67 -4.76 -4.47
CA ARG A 47 -1.84 -4.60 -5.93
C ARG A 47 -3.29 -4.87 -6.35
N THR A 48 -3.88 -5.94 -5.81
CA THR A 48 -5.28 -6.31 -6.07
C THR A 48 -6.24 -5.25 -5.55
N TYR A 49 -6.00 -4.76 -4.33
CA TYR A 49 -6.81 -3.75 -3.69
C TYR A 49 -6.77 -2.42 -4.46
N VAL A 50 -5.59 -1.88 -4.78
CA VAL A 50 -5.48 -0.59 -5.46
C VAL A 50 -6.11 -0.60 -6.85
N LYS A 51 -6.01 -1.73 -7.57
CA LYS A 51 -6.70 -1.93 -8.86
C LYS A 51 -8.21 -1.94 -8.70
N LYS A 52 -8.73 -2.62 -7.66
CA LYS A 52 -10.18 -2.62 -7.35
C LYS A 52 -10.70 -1.23 -7.01
N GLN A 53 -9.88 -0.40 -6.36
CA GLN A 53 -10.24 0.98 -5.99
C GLN A 53 -10.01 1.99 -7.13
N GLY A 54 -9.39 1.59 -8.25
CA GLY A 54 -9.09 2.47 -9.39
C GLY A 54 -8.02 3.52 -9.08
N ILE A 55 -7.06 3.20 -8.20
CA ILE A 55 -5.96 4.10 -7.82
C ILE A 55 -4.58 3.55 -8.17
N GLU A 56 -4.50 2.45 -8.92
CA GLU A 56 -3.27 1.73 -9.25
C GLU A 56 -2.26 2.58 -10.02
N SER A 57 -2.71 3.56 -10.82
CA SER A 57 -1.83 4.46 -11.57
C SER A 57 -1.03 5.40 -10.66
N ARG A 58 -1.41 5.52 -9.38
CA ARG A 58 -0.85 6.46 -8.41
C ARG A 58 -0.14 5.78 -7.24
N VAL A 59 -0.18 4.45 -7.17
CA VAL A 59 0.44 3.69 -6.08
C VAL A 59 1.54 2.81 -6.67
N ASP A 60 2.80 3.17 -6.41
CA ASP A 60 3.93 2.29 -6.69
C ASP A 60 4.08 1.30 -5.55
N ILE A 61 4.24 0.03 -5.92
CA ILE A 61 4.50 -1.08 -5.00
C ILE A 61 5.79 -1.73 -5.50
N PRO A 62 6.97 -1.21 -5.10
CA PRO A 62 8.25 -1.69 -5.60
C PRO A 62 8.59 -3.07 -5.03
N GLU A 63 9.24 -3.89 -5.85
CA GLU A 63 9.96 -5.09 -5.40
C GLU A 63 11.28 -4.67 -4.72
N ASP A 64 11.86 -5.58 -3.94
CA ASP A 64 13.16 -5.36 -3.31
C ASP A 64 14.23 -5.09 -4.38
N GLY A 65 14.97 -3.98 -4.24
CA GLY A 65 15.99 -3.55 -5.20
C GLY A 65 15.48 -2.69 -6.36
N ALA A 66 14.18 -2.42 -6.47
CA ALA A 66 13.66 -1.50 -7.48
C ALA A 66 14.11 -0.04 -7.23
N SER A 67 14.36 0.69 -8.32
CA SER A 67 14.65 2.14 -8.29
C SER A 67 13.48 2.91 -8.90
N LEU A 68 13.14 4.05 -8.31
CA LEU A 68 12.08 4.95 -8.77
C LEU A 68 12.69 6.33 -9.09
N GLU A 69 12.19 6.97 -10.14
CA GLU A 69 12.55 8.33 -10.54
C GLU A 69 11.33 9.26 -10.41
N PHE A 70 11.54 10.52 -10.04
CA PHE A 70 10.49 11.50 -9.71
C PHE A 70 10.73 12.84 -10.39
#